data_AF-A0A954IC26-F1
#
_entry.id   AF-A0A954IC26-F1
#
_cell.length_a   1.000
_cell.length_b   1.000
_cell.length_c   1.000
_cell.angle_alpha   90.00
_cell.angle_beta   90.00
_cell.angle_gamma   90.00
#
_symmetry.space_group_name_H-M   'P 1'
#
loop_
_entity.id
_entity.type
_entity.pdbx_description
1 polymer ?
#
loop_
_entity_poly.entity_id
_entity_poly.type
_entity_poly.pdbx_seq_one_letter_code
_entity_poly.pdbx_strand_id
1 'polypeptide(L)'
;MMLPPIMMKIAAEPQNRTRNLEYKTISLELLSQQERLLQPLRAEKKLLQTTEQLAMWLRDRHLQLMDELQSNRPDVGFSGVSSMALEMAISELQARLEELAGDSDFDWTAMQELLQLLGRR
;
A
#
# COMPACT_ATOMS: atom_id res chain seq x y z
N MET A 1 -10.62 -45.51 1.24
CA MET A 1 -10.24 -44.54 0.19
C MET A 1 -10.48 -43.14 0.73
N MET A 2 -9.43 -42.37 1.04
CA MET A 2 -9.58 -40.96 1.38
C MET A 2 -9.09 -40.13 0.20
N LEU A 3 -9.93 -39.18 -0.23
CA LEU A 3 -9.72 -38.30 -1.37
C LEU A 3 -8.57 -37.29 -1.08
N PRO A 4 -7.83 -36.85 -2.11
CA PRO A 4 -6.66 -35.98 -1.92
C PRO A 4 -7.05 -34.50 -1.65
N PRO A 5 -6.20 -33.75 -0.92
CA PRO A 5 -6.43 -32.35 -0.58
C PRO A 5 -5.95 -31.44 -1.72
N ILE A 6 -6.78 -31.27 -2.75
CA ILE A 6 -6.52 -30.28 -3.82
C ILE A 6 -7.55 -29.13 -3.80
N MET A 7 -8.46 -29.11 -2.83
CA MET A 7 -9.49 -28.06 -2.73
C MET A 7 -9.01 -26.73 -2.12
N MET A 8 -7.73 -26.57 -1.78
CA MET A 8 -7.17 -25.33 -1.22
C MET A 8 -6.53 -24.39 -2.26
N LYS A 9 -6.78 -24.58 -3.57
CA LYS A 9 -6.13 -23.76 -4.61
C LYS A 9 -7.04 -22.84 -5.44
N ILE A 10 -8.35 -22.82 -5.21
CA ILE A 10 -9.24 -21.97 -6.03
C ILE A 10 -10.37 -21.37 -5.19
N ALA A 11 -10.00 -20.52 -4.24
CA ALA A 11 -10.86 -19.43 -3.83
C ALA A 11 -9.98 -18.18 -3.80
N ALA A 12 -9.95 -17.43 -4.90
CA ALA A 12 -9.60 -16.02 -4.83
C ALA A 12 -10.71 -15.36 -4.02
N GLU A 13 -10.51 -15.30 -2.70
CA GLU A 13 -11.52 -14.91 -1.73
C GLU A 13 -12.05 -13.48 -2.00
N PRO A 14 -13.36 -13.22 -1.88
CA PRO A 14 -13.94 -11.89 -2.06
C PRO A 14 -13.31 -10.85 -1.11
N GLN A 15 -12.89 -11.29 0.08
CA GLN A 15 -12.16 -10.49 1.07
C GLN A 15 -10.78 -9.99 0.59
N ASN A 16 -10.11 -10.69 -0.34
CA ASN A 16 -8.86 -10.21 -0.96
C ASN A 16 -9.13 -9.08 -1.96
N ARG A 17 -10.24 -9.16 -2.72
CA ARG A 17 -10.66 -8.08 -3.62
C ARG A 17 -11.08 -6.83 -2.85
N THR A 18 -11.82 -6.99 -1.75
CA THR A 18 -12.23 -5.87 -0.89
C THR A 18 -11.02 -5.16 -0.29
N ARG A 19 -10.05 -5.89 0.27
CA ARG A 19 -8.83 -5.26 0.80
C ARG A 19 -7.96 -4.62 -0.28
N ASN A 20 -7.91 -5.20 -1.48
CA ASN A 20 -7.21 -4.56 -2.60
C ASN A 20 -7.86 -3.22 -2.98
N LEU A 21 -9.19 -3.15 -2.97
CA LEU A 21 -9.92 -1.90 -3.17
C LEU A 21 -9.66 -0.90 -2.03
N GLU A 22 -9.60 -1.36 -0.77
CA GLU A 22 -9.27 -0.50 0.38
C GLU A 22 -7.90 0.16 0.22
N TYR A 23 -6.84 -0.60 -0.12
CA TYR A 23 -5.51 0.00 -0.33
C TYR A 23 -5.48 0.99 -1.50
N LYS A 24 -6.23 0.73 -2.56
CA LYS A 24 -6.36 1.65 -3.70
C LYS A 24 -7.08 2.94 -3.29
N THR A 25 -8.18 2.83 -2.53
CA THR A 25 -8.91 3.98 -2.01
C THR A 25 -8.03 4.83 -1.10
N ILE A 26 -7.34 4.20 -0.13
CA ILE A 26 -6.44 4.91 0.79
C ILE A 26 -5.30 5.59 0.01
N SER A 27 -4.67 4.89 -0.93
CA SER A 27 -3.57 5.47 -1.72
C SER A 27 -4.03 6.65 -2.58
N LEU A 28 -5.24 6.56 -3.15
CA LEU A 28 -5.83 7.64 -3.92
C LEU A 28 -6.20 8.84 -3.04
N GLU A 29 -6.75 8.60 -1.85
CA GLU A 29 -7.07 9.65 -0.88
C GLU A 29 -5.82 10.40 -0.44
N LEU A 30 -4.74 9.68 -0.10
CA LEU A 30 -3.46 10.29 0.26
C LEU A 30 -2.86 11.11 -0.90
N LEU A 31 -2.90 10.59 -2.13
CA LEU A 31 -2.49 11.35 -3.32
C LEU A 31 -3.36 12.60 -3.53
N SER A 32 -4.67 12.50 -3.27
CA SER A 32 -5.59 13.62 -3.48
C SER A 32 -5.39 14.78 -2.50
N GLN A 33 -4.82 14.50 -1.33
CA GLN A 33 -4.43 15.53 -0.36
C GLN A 33 -3.20 16.32 -0.81
N GLN A 34 -2.44 15.80 -1.79
CA GLN A 34 -1.24 16.43 -2.33
C GLN A 34 -1.48 16.92 -3.76
N GLU A 35 -2.17 18.06 -3.92
CA GLU A 35 -2.51 18.61 -5.25
C GLU A 35 -1.28 18.78 -6.17
N ARG A 36 -0.12 19.09 -5.58
CA ARG A 36 1.16 19.20 -6.29
C ARG A 36 1.61 17.90 -6.97
N LEU A 37 1.30 16.76 -6.37
CA LEU A 37 1.56 15.44 -6.96
C LEU A 37 0.45 15.05 -7.93
N LEU A 38 -0.80 15.35 -7.56
CA LEU A 38 -1.97 14.93 -8.31
C LEU A 38 -2.06 15.57 -9.70
N GLN A 39 -1.72 16.85 -9.84
CA GLN A 39 -1.85 17.57 -11.10
C GLN A 39 -0.93 17.03 -12.21
N PRO A 40 0.39 16.85 -11.98
CA PRO A 40 1.28 16.26 -12.98
C PRO A 40 0.89 14.82 -13.33
N LEU A 41 0.53 14.01 -12.33
CA LEU A 41 0.07 12.63 -12.55
C LEU A 41 -1.18 12.54 -13.45
N ARG A 42 -2.09 13.53 -13.35
CA ARG A 42 -3.26 13.63 -14.23
C ARG A 42 -2.86 14.09 -15.62
N ALA A 43 -2.02 15.12 -15.74
CA ALA A 43 -1.54 15.64 -17.01
C ALA A 43 -0.84 14.56 -17.85
N GLU A 44 -0.05 13.72 -17.19
CA GLU A 44 0.70 12.63 -17.82
C GLU A 44 -0.08 11.31 -17.95
N LYS A 45 -1.33 11.27 -17.49
CA LYS A 45 -2.19 10.06 -17.45
C LYS A 45 -1.54 8.90 -16.67
N LYS A 46 -0.77 9.22 -15.64
CA LYS A 46 -0.06 8.27 -14.76
C LYS A 46 -0.77 8.01 -13.44
N LEU A 47 -1.84 8.75 -13.13
CA LEU A 47 -2.56 8.64 -11.85
C LEU A 47 -2.98 7.20 -11.52
N LEU A 48 -3.60 6.49 -12.47
CA LEU A 48 -4.07 5.13 -12.24
C LEU A 48 -2.89 4.18 -11.94
N GLN A 49 -1.87 4.18 -12.81
CA GLN A 49 -0.68 3.36 -12.63
C GLN A 49 0.00 3.61 -11.29
N THR A 50 0.14 4.89 -10.92
CA THR A 50 0.78 5.30 -9.65
C THR A 50 -0.05 4.83 -8.46
N THR A 51 -1.36 5.04 -8.50
CA THR A 51 -2.27 4.59 -7.43
C THR A 51 -2.19 3.08 -7.23
N GLU A 52 -2.10 2.29 -8.31
CA GLU A 52 -1.95 0.84 -8.22
C GLU A 52 -0.62 0.43 -7.60
N GLN A 53 0.47 1.10 -7.93
CA GLN A 53 1.78 0.81 -7.37
C GLN A 53 1.87 1.20 -5.89
N LEU A 54 1.33 2.36 -5.49
CA LEU A 54 1.25 2.74 -4.08
C LEU A 54 0.36 1.79 -3.28
N ALA A 55 -0.75 1.32 -3.86
CA ALA A 55 -1.63 0.35 -3.22
C ALA A 55 -0.96 -1.02 -3.02
N MET A 56 -0.16 -1.48 -4.00
CA MET A 56 0.64 -2.69 -3.85
C MET A 56 1.67 -2.52 -2.73
N TRP A 57 2.39 -1.40 -2.74
CA TRP A 57 3.36 -1.11 -1.69
C TRP A 57 2.71 -1.05 -0.30
N LEU A 58 1.58 -0.36 -0.17
CA LEU A 58 0.86 -0.21 1.09
C LEU A 58 0.42 -1.57 1.65
N ARG A 59 -0.09 -2.46 0.78
CA ARG A 59 -0.42 -3.83 1.15
C ARG A 59 0.79 -4.58 1.65
N ASP A 60 1.88 -4.56 0.88
CA ASP A 60 3.06 -5.36 1.18
C ASP A 60 3.73 -4.87 2.48
N ARG A 61 3.78 -3.54 2.68
CA ARG A 61 4.28 -2.95 3.93
C ARG A 61 3.37 -3.26 5.12
N HIS A 62 2.06 -3.22 4.96
CA HIS A 62 1.10 -3.61 6.00
C HIS A 62 1.32 -5.07 6.42
N LEU A 63 1.44 -6.00 5.47
CA LEU A 63 1.68 -7.42 5.78
C LEU A 63 3.02 -7.63 6.49
N GLN A 64 4.08 -6.96 6.03
CA GLN A 64 5.38 -7.00 6.70
C GLN A 64 5.30 -6.51 8.16
N LEU A 65 4.64 -5.38 8.38
CA LEU A 65 4.46 -4.81 9.73
C LEU A 65 3.59 -5.72 10.61
N MET A 66 2.59 -6.41 10.04
CA MET A 66 1.82 -7.41 10.78
C MET A 66 2.72 -8.54 11.29
N ASP A 67 3.59 -9.09 10.43
CA ASP A 67 4.50 -10.17 10.81
C ASP A 67 5.52 -9.70 11.87
N GLU A 68 6.07 -8.50 11.71
CA GLU A 68 6.98 -7.88 12.68
C GLU A 68 6.30 -7.65 14.04
N LEU A 69 5.07 -7.12 14.04
CA LEU A 69 4.32 -6.81 15.26
C LEU A 69 3.83 -8.07 15.96
N GLN A 70 3.35 -9.07 15.21
CA GLN A 70 2.90 -10.33 15.78
C GLN A 70 4.05 -11.08 16.48
N SER A 71 5.27 -10.95 15.94
CA SER A 71 6.49 -11.52 16.55
C SER A 71 6.93 -10.78 17.81
N ASN A 72 6.75 -9.45 17.85
CA ASN A 72 7.20 -8.60 18.95
C ASN A 72 6.15 -8.38 20.06
N ARG A 73 4.86 -8.56 19.76
CA ARG A 73 3.73 -8.34 20.65
C ARG A 73 2.69 -9.46 20.52
N PRO A 74 3.04 -10.69 20.93
CA PRO A 74 2.14 -11.85 20.81
C PRO A 74 0.89 -11.75 21.68
N ASP A 75 0.89 -10.86 22.67
CA ASP A 75 -0.23 -10.54 23.56
C ASP A 75 -1.33 -9.71 22.88
N VAL A 76 -1.00 -8.99 21.81
CA VAL A 76 -1.97 -8.24 21.04
C VAL A 76 -2.65 -9.20 20.06
N GLY A 77 -3.97 -9.33 20.17
CA GLY A 77 -4.75 -10.15 19.25
C GLY A 77 -4.64 -9.68 17.80
N PHE A 78 -4.80 -10.60 16.84
CA PHE A 78 -4.62 -10.38 15.41
C PHE A 78 -5.31 -9.11 14.86
N SER A 79 -6.52 -8.79 15.32
CA SER A 79 -7.23 -7.58 14.90
C SER A 79 -6.52 -6.30 15.33
N GLY A 80 -5.95 -6.26 16.54
CA GLY A 80 -5.20 -5.12 17.04
C GLY A 80 -3.86 -4.96 16.30
N VAL A 81 -3.19 -6.08 16.02
CA VAL A 81 -1.96 -6.09 15.20
C VAL A 81 -2.23 -5.56 13.79
N SER A 82 -3.31 -6.03 13.14
CA SER A 82 -3.65 -5.58 11.79
C SER A 82 -3.97 -4.09 11.72
N SER A 83 -4.78 -3.56 12.64
CA SER A 83 -5.08 -2.12 12.68
C SER A 83 -3.82 -1.28 12.88
N MET A 84 -2.97 -1.67 13.85
CA MET A 84 -1.74 -0.93 14.15
C MET A 84 -0.74 -0.98 12.98
N ALA A 85 -0.59 -2.15 12.35
CA ALA A 85 0.27 -2.31 11.19
C ALA A 85 -0.19 -1.46 10.00
N LEU A 86 -1.51 -1.38 9.77
CA LEU A 86 -2.09 -0.57 8.71
C LEU A 86 -1.87 0.92 8.95
N GLU A 87 -2.13 1.41 10.17
CA GLU A 87 -1.90 2.81 10.53
C GLU A 87 -0.43 3.21 10.32
N MET A 88 0.50 2.36 10.77
CA MET A 88 1.93 2.57 10.55
C MET A 88 2.29 2.61 9.06
N ALA A 89 1.77 1.69 8.24
CA ALA A 89 2.01 1.69 6.80
C ALA A 89 1.45 2.94 6.11
N ILE A 90 0.27 3.41 6.52
CA ILE A 90 -0.35 4.64 6.04
C ILE A 90 0.51 5.85 6.39
N SER A 91 0.96 5.97 7.65
CA SER A 91 1.83 7.07 8.08
C SER A 91 3.16 7.08 7.32
N GLU A 92 3.76 5.90 7.08
CA GLU A 92 4.98 5.80 6.27
C GLU A 92 4.76 6.25 4.82
N LEU A 93 3.62 5.88 4.21
CA LEU A 93 3.27 6.32 2.85
C LEU A 93 3.07 7.84 2.80
N GLN A 94 2.30 8.36 3.74
CA GLN A 94 1.95 9.77 3.81
C GLN A 94 3.22 10.63 3.95
N ALA A 95 4.12 10.28 4.88
CA ALA A 95 5.35 11.03 5.10
C ALA A 95 6.22 11.10 3.83
N ARG A 96 6.29 10.01 3.07
CA ARG A 96 7.03 9.96 1.80
C ARG A 96 6.40 10.81 0.71
N LEU A 97 5.06 10.81 0.62
CA LEU A 97 4.34 11.67 -0.33
C LEU A 97 4.48 13.14 0.04
N GLU A 98 4.47 13.48 1.33
CA GLU A 98 4.70 14.85 1.81
C GLU A 98 6.12 15.33 1.51
N GLU A 99 7.13 14.48 1.71
CA GLU A 99 8.53 14.76 1.34
C GLU A 99 8.64 15.04 -0.18
N LEU A 100 8.01 14.20 -1.00
CA LEU A 100 8.01 14.37 -2.45
C LEU A 100 7.24 15.62 -2.91
N ALA A 101 6.14 15.97 -2.24
CA ALA A 101 5.35 17.16 -2.56
C ALA A 101 6.01 18.47 -2.10
N GLY A 102 6.89 18.37 -1.09
CA GLY A 102 7.73 19.46 -0.60
C GLY A 102 8.88 19.81 -1.54
N ASP A 103 9.29 18.88 -2.40
CA ASP A 103 10.30 19.13 -3.42
C ASP A 103 9.77 20.05 -4.54
N SER A 104 10.44 21.16 -4.77
CA SER A 104 10.06 22.14 -5.79
C SER A 104 10.29 21.63 -7.22
N ASP A 105 11.10 20.58 -7.39
CA ASP A 105 11.41 19.97 -8.69
C ASP A 105 10.62 18.68 -8.93
N PHE A 106 9.42 18.58 -8.33
CA PHE A 106 8.57 17.41 -8.54
C PHE A 106 8.24 17.21 -10.04
N ASP A 107 8.84 16.17 -10.59
CA ASP A 107 8.54 15.63 -11.90
C ASP A 107 8.13 14.14 -11.79
N TRP A 108 7.75 13.55 -12.92
CA TRP A 108 7.44 12.12 -12.96
C TRP A 108 8.64 11.23 -12.59
N THR A 109 9.87 11.69 -12.83
CA THR A 109 11.10 10.97 -12.47
C THR A 109 11.21 10.79 -10.96
N ALA A 110 10.97 11.83 -10.18
CA ALA A 110 10.98 11.78 -8.72
C ALA A 110 9.92 10.81 -8.17
N MET A 111 8.72 10.79 -8.78
CA MET A 111 7.70 9.78 -8.45
C MET A 111 8.16 8.36 -8.82
N GLN A 112 8.79 8.17 -9.98
CA GLN A 112 9.33 6.86 -10.36
C GLN A 112 10.43 6.38 -9.42
N GLU A 113 11.31 7.27 -8.98
CA GLU A 113 12.35 6.96 -8.00
C GLU A 113 11.75 6.55 -6.66
N LEU A 114 10.74 7.28 -6.18
CA LEU A 114 9.97 6.87 -5.00
C LEU A 114 9.42 5.45 -5.18
N LEU A 115 8.71 5.19 -6.28
CA LEU A 115 8.09 3.89 -6.55
C LEU A 115 9.13 2.76 -6.66
N GLN A 116 10.32 3.04 -7.20
CA GLN A 116 11.43 2.08 -7.23
C GLN A 116 12.00 1.82 -5.82
N LEU A 117 12.17 2.86 -5.00
CA LEU A 117 12.61 2.72 -3.61
C LEU A 117 11.60 1.92 -2.78
N LEU A 118 10.31 2.13 -3.04
CA LEU A 118 9.22 1.39 -2.43
C LEU A 118 9.24 -0.10 -2.82
N GLY A 119 9.55 -0.42 -4.08
CA GLY A 119 9.62 -1.80 -4.57
C GLY A 119 10.89 -2.60 -4.23
N ARG A 120 11.87 -2.03 -3.51
CA ARG A 120 13.18 -2.66 -3.21
C ARG A 120 13.27 -3.39 -1.87
N ARG A 121 12.18 -3.57 -1.13
CA ARG A 121 12.21 -4.16 0.22
C ARG A 121 11.65 -5.58 0.25
#